data_AF-A0A1J1JK81-F1
#
_entry.id   AF-A0A1J1JK81-F1
#
_cell.length_a   1.000
_cell.length_b   1.000
_cell.length_c   1.000
_cell.angle_alpha   90.00
_cell.angle_beta   90.00
_cell.angle_gamma   90.00
#
_symmetry.space_group_name_H-M   'P 1'
#
loop_
_entity.id
_entity.type
_entity.pdbx_description
1 polymer ?
#
loop_
_entity_poly.entity_id
_entity_poly.type
_entity_poly.pdbx_seq_one_letter_code
_entity_poly.pdbx_strand_id
1 'polypeptide(L)' 'MCRDPKDDKILALALSGKAEYIITGDQDLLILNLFQGVKIITIEEFLNLVN' A
#
# COMPACT_ATOMS: atom_id res chain seq x y z
N MET A 1 -3.35 -13.47 4.94
CA MET A 1 -2.95 -12.89 6.24
C MET A 1 -1.63 -12.19 6.03
N CYS A 2 -1.55 -10.89 6.33
CA CYS A 2 -0.30 -10.14 6.27
C CYS A 2 0.68 -10.74 7.30
N ARG A 3 1.98 -10.74 7.00
CA ARG A 3 2.99 -11.41 7.86
C ARG A 3 3.32 -10.62 9.13
N ASP A 4 3.02 -9.33 9.18
CA ASP A 4 3.16 -8.49 10.38
C ASP A 4 1.78 -7.97 10.83
N PRO A 5 1.33 -8.25 12.07
CA PRO A 5 0.10 -7.69 12.64
C PRO A 5 0.06 -6.15 12.70
N LYS A 6 1.19 -5.45 12.57
CA LYS A 6 1.25 -3.98 12.53
C LYS A 6 0.69 -3.43 11.22
N ASP A 7 0.92 -4.12 10.11
CA ASP A 7 0.52 -3.68 8.77
C ASP A 7 -1.00 -3.76 8.56
N ASP A 8 -1.67 -4.63 9.30
CA ASP A 8 -3.13 -4.78 9.25
C ASP A 8 -3.86 -3.46 9.49
N LYS A 9 -3.30 -2.56 10.32
CA LYS A 9 -3.89 -1.24 10.57
C LYS A 9 -3.76 -0.31 9.37
N ILE A 10 -2.63 -0.35 8.66
CA ILE A 10 -2.38 0.47 7.47
C ILE A 10 -3.30 -0.01 6.34
N LEU A 11 -3.38 -1.32 6.13
CA LEU A 11 -4.24 -1.93 5.14
C LEU A 11 -5.73 -1.66 5.44
N ALA A 12 -6.17 -1.83 6.68
CA ALA A 12 -7.54 -1.54 7.09
C ALA A 12 -7.90 -0.05 6.95
N LEU A 13 -6.95 0.85 7.25
CA LEU A 13 -7.13 2.29 7.06
C LEU A 13 -7.30 2.62 5.57
N ALA A 14 -6.47 2.06 4.70
CA ALA A 14 -6.58 2.27 3.25
C ALA A 14 -7.94 1.82 2.70
N LEU A 15 -8.44 0.66 3.13
CA LEU A 15 -9.78 0.19 2.76
C LEU A 15 -10.89 1.10 3.30
N SER A 16 -10.80 1.48 4.57
CA SER A 16 -11.80 2.34 5.21
C SER A 16 -11.84 3.73 4.56
N GLY A 17 -10.68 4.25 4.18
CA GLY A 17 -10.52 5.51 3.46
C GLY A 17 -10.79 5.43 1.97
N LYS A 18 -11.06 4.22 1.42
CA LYS A 18 -11.19 3.97 -0.03
C LYS A 18 -9.99 4.50 -0.83
N ALA A 19 -8.79 4.34 -0.27
CA ALA A 19 -7.56 4.77 -0.91
C ALA A 19 -7.31 3.97 -2.20
N GLU A 20 -6.83 4.63 -3.24
CA GLU A 20 -6.39 3.96 -4.47
C GLU A 20 -4.93 3.47 -4.35
N TYR A 21 -4.14 4.14 -3.51
CA TYR A 21 -2.71 3.89 -3.33
C TYR A 21 -2.30 3.89 -1.85
N ILE A 22 -1.41 2.98 -1.49
CA ILE A 22 -0.52 3.09 -0.32
C ILE A 22 0.87 3.37 -0.88
N ILE A 23 1.44 4.50 -0.48
CA ILE A 23 2.80 4.89 -0.86
C ILE A 23 3.71 4.60 0.33
N THR A 24 4.68 3.70 0.16
CA THR A 24 5.56 3.27 1.26
C THR A 24 6.95 2.87 0.77
N GLY A 25 7.95 2.91 1.65
CA GLY A 25 9.28 2.32 1.44
C GLY A 25 9.43 0.95 2.13
N ASP A 26 8.41 0.49 2.85
CA ASP A 26 8.42 -0.77 3.59
C ASP A 26 8.35 -1.97 2.63
N GLN A 27 9.36 -2.82 2.67
CA GLN A 27 9.48 -3.96 1.77
C GLN A 27 8.43 -5.05 2.03
N ASP A 28 8.00 -5.24 3.28
CA ASP A 28 7.00 -6.25 3.63
C ASP A 28 5.63 -5.86 3.05
N LEU A 29 5.29 -4.57 3.07
CA LEU A 29 4.10 -4.05 2.40
C LEU A 29 4.24 -4.07 0.87
N LEU A 30 5.39 -3.67 0.33
CA LEU A 30 5.62 -3.62 -1.11
C LEU A 30 5.50 -4.99 -1.79
N ILE A 31 5.88 -6.08 -1.11
CA ILE A 31 5.73 -7.45 -1.64
C ILE A 31 4.27 -7.78 -1.98
N LEU A 32 3.30 -7.16 -1.31
CA LEU A 32 1.89 -7.38 -1.60
C LEU A 32 1.50 -6.85 -2.99
N ASN A 33 2.12 -5.75 -3.44
CA ASN A 33 1.88 -5.00 -4.69
C ASN A 33 0.43 -4.46 -4.89
N LEU A 34 -0.58 -5.28 -4.59
CA LEU A 34 -2.00 -4.98 -4.70
C LEU A 34 -2.73 -5.65 -3.55
N PHE A 35 -3.51 -4.86 -2.80
CA PHE A 35 -4.32 -5.35 -1.69
C PHE A 35 -5.76 -4.89 -1.84
N GLN A 36 -6.67 -5.82 -2.14
CA GLN A 36 -8.11 -5.56 -2.29
C GLN A 36 -8.44 -4.32 -3.15
N GLY A 37 -7.70 -4.12 -4.24
CA GLY A 37 -7.87 -2.99 -5.16
C GLY A 37 -7.01 -1.75 -4.85
N VAL A 38 -6.38 -1.71 -3.67
CA VAL A 38 -5.42 -0.66 -3.29
C VAL A 38 -4.03 -1.05 -3.81
N LYS A 39 -3.42 -0.20 -4.65
CA LYS A 39 -2.05 -0.41 -5.13
C LYS A 39 -1.05 -0.04 -4.04
N ILE A 40 -0.04 -0.86 -3.82
CA ILE A 40 1.02 -0.59 -2.85
C ILE A 40 2.30 -0.36 -3.65
N ILE A 41 2.80 0.87 -3.61
CA ILE A 41 3.89 1.35 -4.48
C ILE A 41 4.86 2.22 -3.70
N THR A 42 6.03 2.41 -4.29
CA THR A 42 7.04 3.37 -3.82
C THR A 42 6.68 4.81 -4.19
N ILE A 43 7.31 5.76 -3.53
CA ILE A 43 7.15 7.18 -3.86
C ILE A 43 7.62 7.49 -5.29
N GLU A 44 8.70 6.83 -5.74
CA GLU A 44 9.25 7.01 -7.10
C GLU A 44 8.25 6.55 -8.16
N GLU A 45 7.63 5.39 -7.97
CA GLU A 45 6.57 4.88 -8.85
C GLU A 45 5.36 5.81 -8.88
N PHE A 46 4.95 6.35 -7.72
CA PHE A 46 3.83 7.29 -7.67
C PHE A 46 4.14 8.59 -8.43
N LEU A 47 5.34 9.14 -8.25
CA LEU A 47 5.77 10.34 -8.97
C LEU A 47 5.79 10.13 -10.49
N ASN A 48 6.16 8.94 -10.96
CA ASN A 48 6.12 8.60 -12.39
C ASN A 48 4.69 8.47 -12.97
N LEU A 49 3.66 8.27 -12.14
CA LEU A 49 2.26 8.21 -12.59
C LEU A 49 1.61 9.59 -12.74
N VAL A 50 2.12 10.60 -12.02
CA VAL A 50 1.52 11.94 -11.94
C VAL A 50 2.27 13.00 -12.75
N ASN A 51 3.43 12.65 -13.31
CA ASN A 51 4.19 13.44 -14.28
C ASN A 51 3.79 13.05 -15.70
#